data_AF-A0A8H7YSN6-F1
#
_entry.id   AF-A0A8H7YSN6-F1
#
_cell.length_a   1.000
_cell.length_b   1.000
_cell.length_c   1.000
_cell.angle_alpha   90.00
_cell.angle_beta   90.00
_cell.angle_gamma   90.00
#
_symmetry.space_group_name_H-M   'P 1'
#
loop_
_entity.id
_entity.type
_entity.pdbx_description
1 polymer ?
#
loop_
_entity_poly.entity_id
_entity_poly.type
_entity_poly.pdbx_seq_one_letter_code
_entity_poly.pdbx_strand_id
1 'polypeptide(L)'
;MGLCQLETQQHAKNIRIFRREGSELLITQNDHKFTQNQVQLGSNLGNDPRDTRRPGGWDGRVDVRFTVHDRGKISADSVKLLVAPILTYHHSQLVQQIFTTAGNDTSNFFQTKFVSAIEASLAEMDVNYPLFKFNASDDIWAQDFFEPGYTSMPGPSGPVALQVMIRSSQDDRVAGRQVFEYLRGSGTGAVQDRGGSRDEINSMGNLETIPPHNFNGKNYPAGRIVLGTHGAQKPYILEYMLAQEIQDPLLLDTNWLAVGYVDEILQFLPANNSLGWVMLVPDPQAGLAILRKTQSAGYGNIRAFLRQNDTEGNPSDLFGILLGPSWGTKLHDR
;
A
#
# COMPACT_ATOMS: atom_id res chain seq x y z
N MET A 1 -38.92 -8.24 -25.39
CA MET A 1 -38.12 -8.80 -24.28
C MET A 1 -36.79 -8.07 -24.20
N GLY A 2 -36.28 -7.79 -23.00
CA GLY A 2 -34.96 -7.19 -22.79
C GLY A 2 -33.92 -8.24 -22.37
N LEU A 3 -32.65 -8.00 -22.68
CA LEU A 3 -31.49 -8.80 -22.27
C LEU A 3 -30.39 -7.85 -21.79
N CYS A 4 -29.82 -8.08 -20.61
CA CYS A 4 -28.64 -7.37 -20.12
C CYS A 4 -27.44 -8.33 -20.16
N GLN A 5 -26.38 -7.93 -20.85
CA GLN A 5 -25.29 -8.84 -21.23
C GLN A 5 -23.93 -8.19 -21.03
N LEU A 6 -23.02 -8.97 -20.48
CA LEU A 6 -21.59 -8.72 -20.56
C LEU A 6 -21.08 -9.29 -21.89
N GLU A 7 -20.55 -8.42 -22.76
CA GLU A 7 -20.26 -8.78 -24.15
C GLU A 7 -19.16 -9.85 -24.33
N THR A 8 -18.25 -9.99 -23.37
CA THR A 8 -17.12 -10.93 -23.46
C THR A 8 -17.08 -11.91 -22.28
N GLN A 9 -16.47 -13.08 -22.49
CA GLN A 9 -16.22 -14.03 -21.40
C GLN A 9 -15.30 -13.45 -20.31
N GLN A 10 -14.37 -12.55 -20.67
CA GLN A 10 -13.51 -11.86 -19.72
C GLN A 10 -14.33 -10.93 -18.82
N HIS A 11 -15.27 -10.16 -19.39
CA HIS A 11 -16.19 -9.33 -18.61
C HIS A 11 -17.07 -10.19 -17.68
N ALA A 12 -17.61 -11.30 -18.18
CA ALA A 12 -18.42 -12.24 -17.39
C ALA A 12 -17.64 -12.89 -16.23
N LYS A 13 -16.33 -13.09 -16.39
CA LYS A 13 -15.45 -13.58 -15.32
C LYS A 13 -15.25 -12.54 -14.22
N ASN A 14 -15.17 -11.27 -14.59
CA ASN A 14 -14.70 -10.19 -13.72
C ASN A 14 -15.81 -9.28 -13.18
N ILE A 15 -17.04 -9.35 -13.70
CA ILE A 15 -18.17 -8.52 -13.27
C ILE A 15 -19.36 -9.40 -12.90
N ARG A 16 -20.04 -9.03 -11.81
CA ARG A 16 -21.38 -9.52 -11.49
C ARG A 16 -22.39 -8.40 -11.67
N ILE A 17 -23.47 -8.69 -12.38
CA ILE A 17 -24.63 -7.80 -12.47
C ILE A 17 -25.69 -8.34 -11.52
N PHE A 18 -26.25 -7.48 -10.68
CA PHE A 18 -27.34 -7.78 -9.78
C PHE A 18 -28.59 -7.02 -10.21
N ARG A 19 -29.76 -7.63 -10.08
CA ARG A 19 -31.05 -6.95 -10.21
C ARG A 19 -31.80 -7.06 -8.90
N ARG A 20 -32.66 -6.09 -8.63
CA ARG A 20 -33.54 -6.12 -7.46
C ARG A 20 -34.90 -6.70 -7.84
N GLU A 21 -35.35 -7.69 -7.09
CA GLU A 21 -36.70 -8.25 -7.17
C GLU A 21 -37.33 -8.21 -5.77
N GLY A 22 -38.29 -7.31 -5.55
CA GLY A 22 -38.80 -7.01 -4.21
C GLY A 22 -37.68 -6.50 -3.28
N SER A 23 -37.45 -7.22 -2.19
CA SER A 23 -36.35 -6.96 -1.24
C SER A 23 -35.05 -7.70 -1.58
N GLU A 24 -35.05 -8.61 -2.55
CA GLU A 24 -33.90 -9.47 -2.85
C GLU A 24 -33.00 -8.88 -3.95
N LEU A 25 -31.69 -9.18 -3.85
CA LEU A 25 -30.69 -8.91 -4.88
C LEU A 25 -30.29 -10.23 -5.53
N LEU A 26 -30.62 -10.39 -6.81
CA LEU A 26 -30.36 -11.60 -7.58
C LEU A 26 -29.30 -11.37 -8.65
N ILE A 27 -28.41 -12.34 -8.85
CA ILE A 27 -27.45 -12.30 -9.96
C ILE A 27 -28.20 -12.38 -11.29
N THR A 28 -27.88 -11.47 -12.19
CA THR A 28 -28.40 -11.37 -13.55
C THR A 28 -27.43 -12.07 -14.49
N GLN A 29 -27.81 -13.27 -14.92
CA GLN A 29 -27.08 -14.02 -15.94
C GLN A 29 -27.26 -13.36 -17.31
N ASN A 30 -26.32 -13.57 -18.23
CA ASN A 30 -26.35 -13.00 -19.59
C ASN A 30 -27.57 -13.45 -20.43
N ASP A 31 -28.24 -14.53 -20.06
CA ASP A 31 -29.43 -15.06 -20.72
C ASP A 31 -30.74 -14.64 -20.01
N HIS A 32 -30.64 -13.86 -18.92
CA HIS A 32 -31.81 -13.39 -18.18
C HIS A 32 -32.67 -12.46 -19.04
N LYS A 33 -33.96 -12.77 -19.11
CA LYS A 33 -34.94 -12.06 -19.94
C LYS A 33 -35.77 -11.10 -19.08
N PHE A 34 -35.57 -9.80 -19.29
CA PHE A 34 -36.41 -8.77 -18.72
C PHE A 34 -37.77 -8.75 -19.45
N THR A 35 -38.84 -8.80 -18.66
CA THR A 35 -40.23 -8.74 -19.14
C THR A 35 -40.52 -7.36 -19.74
N GLN A 36 -41.59 -7.27 -20.53
CA GLN A 36 -42.02 -5.98 -21.11
C GLN A 36 -42.26 -4.93 -20.03
N ASN A 37 -42.94 -5.28 -18.93
CA ASN A 37 -43.22 -4.35 -17.84
C ASN A 37 -41.93 -3.85 -17.18
N GLN A 38 -40.93 -4.72 -16.97
CA GLN A 38 -39.63 -4.32 -16.40
C GLN A 38 -38.86 -3.38 -17.33
N VAL A 39 -38.94 -3.59 -18.65
CA VAL A 39 -38.34 -2.69 -19.64
C VAL A 39 -39.05 -1.33 -19.66
N GLN A 40 -40.39 -1.31 -19.58
CA GLN A 40 -41.18 -0.09 -19.61
C GLN A 40 -41.05 0.76 -18.33
N LEU A 41 -41.01 0.12 -17.17
CA LEU A 41 -40.88 0.81 -15.87
C LEU A 41 -39.42 1.20 -15.55
N GLY A 42 -38.46 0.60 -16.24
CA GLY A 42 -37.04 0.69 -15.88
C GLY A 42 -36.68 -0.28 -14.77
N SER A 43 -35.40 -0.64 -14.70
CA SER A 43 -34.87 -1.56 -13.69
C SER A 43 -33.54 -1.04 -13.17
N ASN A 44 -33.32 -1.15 -11.86
CA ASN A 44 -32.06 -0.79 -11.22
C ASN A 44 -31.15 -2.02 -11.17
N LEU A 45 -29.97 -1.90 -11.79
CA LEU A 45 -28.94 -2.94 -11.79
C LEU A 45 -27.75 -2.50 -10.93
N GLY A 46 -27.30 -3.37 -10.05
CA GLY A 46 -26.02 -3.24 -9.35
C GLY A 46 -24.90 -3.89 -10.15
N ASN A 47 -23.75 -3.25 -10.25
CA ASN A 47 -22.58 -3.81 -10.91
C ASN A 47 -21.46 -3.96 -9.87
N ASP A 48 -20.88 -5.13 -9.79
CA ASP A 48 -19.87 -5.49 -8.80
C ASP A 48 -18.65 -6.13 -9.48
N PRO A 49 -17.49 -5.46 -9.46
CA PRO A 49 -16.26 -6.05 -9.95
C PRO A 49 -15.72 -7.10 -8.99
N ARG A 50 -15.25 -8.22 -9.55
CA ARG A 50 -14.68 -9.36 -8.82
C ARG A 50 -13.16 -9.30 -8.71
N ASP A 51 -12.52 -8.38 -9.42
CA ASP A 51 -11.09 -8.17 -9.41
C ASP A 51 -10.79 -6.67 -9.63
N THR A 52 -9.51 -6.35 -9.54
CA THR A 52 -8.94 -5.03 -9.75
C THR A 52 -8.27 -4.98 -11.13
N ARG A 53 -7.66 -3.85 -11.49
CA ARG A 53 -6.86 -3.77 -12.70
C ARG A 53 -5.58 -4.61 -12.53
N ARG A 54 -5.24 -5.42 -13.53
CA ARG A 54 -4.11 -6.36 -13.46
C ARG A 54 -3.14 -6.18 -14.64
N PRO A 55 -1.82 -6.28 -14.41
CA PRO A 55 -0.84 -6.25 -15.48
C PRO A 55 -1.01 -7.47 -16.40
N GLY A 56 -1.04 -7.24 -17.71
CA GLY A 56 -1.27 -8.30 -18.70
C GLY A 56 -2.62 -9.03 -18.59
N GLY A 57 -3.53 -8.54 -17.74
CA GLY A 57 -4.81 -9.15 -17.42
C GLY A 57 -6.00 -8.28 -17.83
N TRP A 58 -6.97 -8.14 -16.93
CA TRP A 58 -8.09 -7.23 -17.14
C TRP A 58 -7.69 -5.81 -16.74
N ASP A 59 -7.91 -4.85 -17.63
CA ASP A 59 -7.58 -3.43 -17.44
C ASP A 59 -8.66 -2.67 -16.65
N GLY A 60 -9.69 -3.38 -16.17
CA GLY A 60 -10.81 -2.82 -15.43
C GLY A 60 -11.93 -2.24 -16.29
N ARG A 61 -11.80 -2.21 -17.63
CA ARG A 61 -12.85 -1.70 -18.53
C ARG A 61 -13.90 -2.78 -18.79
N VAL A 62 -15.17 -2.39 -18.76
CA VAL A 62 -16.28 -3.27 -19.12
C VAL A 62 -17.35 -2.51 -19.89
N ASP A 63 -17.85 -3.16 -20.93
CA ASP A 63 -19.06 -2.75 -21.64
C ASP A 63 -20.22 -3.62 -21.17
N VAL A 64 -21.23 -2.96 -20.58
CA VAL A 64 -22.50 -3.59 -20.21
C VAL A 64 -23.54 -3.18 -21.24
N ARG A 65 -24.06 -4.16 -21.97
CA ARG A 65 -25.00 -3.95 -23.06
C ARG A 65 -26.41 -4.36 -22.68
N PHE A 66 -27.37 -3.52 -23.00
CA PHE A 66 -28.79 -3.84 -22.89
C PHE A 66 -29.41 -3.91 -24.29
N THR A 67 -30.08 -5.02 -24.61
CA THR A 67 -30.71 -5.26 -25.92
C THR A 67 -32.21 -5.52 -25.74
N VAL A 68 -33.04 -4.86 -26.55
CA VAL A 68 -34.50 -5.05 -26.59
C VAL A 68 -34.91 -5.64 -27.92
N HIS A 69 -35.66 -6.74 -27.86
CA HIS A 69 -36.28 -7.39 -29.01
C HIS A 69 -37.79 -7.14 -29.01
N ASP A 70 -38.33 -6.60 -30.10
CA ASP A 70 -39.77 -6.40 -30.31
C ASP A 70 -40.18 -6.75 -31.75
N ARG A 71 -41.01 -7.79 -31.91
CA ARG A 71 -41.59 -8.20 -33.21
C ARG A 71 -40.58 -8.24 -34.37
N GLY A 72 -39.39 -8.81 -34.13
CA GLY A 72 -38.32 -8.92 -35.12
C GLY A 72 -37.40 -7.70 -35.25
N LYS A 73 -37.70 -6.59 -34.57
CA LYS A 73 -36.79 -5.44 -34.43
C LYS A 73 -35.90 -5.60 -33.20
N ILE A 74 -34.69 -5.09 -33.31
CA ILE A 74 -33.68 -5.10 -32.25
C ILE A 74 -33.22 -3.66 -32.03
N SER A 75 -33.19 -3.22 -30.77
CA SER A 75 -32.53 -1.99 -30.35
C SER A 75 -31.55 -2.33 -29.22
N ALA A 76 -30.40 -1.67 -29.16
CA ALA A 76 -29.40 -1.91 -28.12
C ALA A 76 -28.69 -0.63 -27.74
N ASP A 77 -28.26 -0.58 -26.48
CA ASP A 77 -27.43 0.50 -25.93
C ASP A 77 -26.38 -0.09 -24.98
N SER A 78 -25.31 0.65 -24.69
CA SER A 78 -24.20 0.18 -23.87
C SER A 78 -23.63 1.26 -22.98
N VAL A 79 -23.32 0.89 -21.74
CA VAL A 79 -22.58 1.74 -20.80
C VAL A 79 -21.17 1.21 -20.63
N LYS A 80 -20.21 2.13 -20.66
CA LYS A 80 -18.79 1.82 -20.41
C LYS A 80 -18.50 2.12 -18.96
N LEU A 81 -18.02 1.12 -18.22
CA LEU A 81 -17.60 1.26 -16.83
C LEU A 81 -16.12 0.98 -16.71
N LEU A 82 -15.50 1.59 -15.70
CA LEU A 82 -14.11 1.39 -15.36
C LEU A 82 -14.03 1.10 -13.86
N VAL A 83 -13.38 -0.01 -13.51
CA VAL A 83 -13.07 -0.33 -12.12
C VAL A 83 -12.24 0.78 -11.51
N ALA A 84 -12.65 1.22 -10.32
CA ALA A 84 -11.91 2.21 -9.56
C ALA A 84 -10.50 1.67 -9.26
N PRO A 85 -9.44 2.48 -9.48
CA PRO A 85 -8.08 2.06 -9.22
C PRO A 85 -7.87 1.88 -7.72
N ILE A 86 -6.83 1.12 -7.36
CA ILE A 86 -6.32 1.10 -5.99
C ILE A 86 -5.21 2.13 -5.89
N LEU A 87 -5.29 2.98 -4.86
CA LEU A 87 -4.34 4.03 -4.56
C LEU A 87 -3.73 3.76 -3.18
N THR A 88 -2.46 4.08 -3.00
CA THR A 88 -1.75 4.04 -1.72
C THR A 88 -1.92 5.36 -0.97
N TYR A 89 -1.83 5.31 0.36
CA TYR A 89 -1.92 6.51 1.18
C TYR A 89 -0.60 7.29 1.18
N HIS A 90 -0.68 8.60 1.37
CA HIS A 90 0.49 9.46 1.62
C HIS A 90 0.47 10.02 3.06
N HIS A 91 1.64 10.38 3.60
CA HIS A 91 1.81 10.79 5.00
C HIS A 91 1.14 12.11 5.43
N SER A 92 0.48 12.83 4.50
CA SER A 92 -0.35 13.98 4.86
C SER A 92 -1.85 13.65 4.96
N GLN A 93 -2.24 12.39 4.74
CA GLN A 93 -3.58 11.91 5.05
C GLN A 93 -3.73 11.63 6.54
N LEU A 94 -4.97 11.73 7.04
CA LEU A 94 -5.28 11.49 8.44
C LEU A 94 -5.13 10.00 8.77
N VAL A 95 -4.46 9.72 9.89
CA VAL A 95 -4.34 8.38 10.44
C VAL A 95 -5.73 7.88 10.88
N GLN A 96 -6.07 6.65 10.48
CA GLN A 96 -7.30 5.97 10.90
C GLN A 96 -7.04 4.78 11.80
N GLN A 97 -5.87 4.15 11.66
CA GLN A 97 -5.48 2.94 12.37
C GLN A 97 -3.97 2.80 12.33
N ILE A 98 -3.40 2.21 13.38
CA ILE A 98 -1.97 1.88 13.49
C ILE A 98 -1.85 0.36 13.50
N PHE A 99 -0.85 -0.15 12.80
CA PHE A 99 -0.56 -1.58 12.73
C PHE A 99 0.82 -1.86 13.30
N THR A 100 0.94 -2.93 14.08
CA THR A 100 2.21 -3.46 14.57
C THR A 100 2.13 -4.98 14.61
N THR A 101 3.27 -5.64 14.74
CA THR A 101 3.34 -7.04 15.15
C THR A 101 3.30 -7.12 16.68
N ALA A 102 2.66 -8.14 17.22
CA ALA A 102 2.53 -8.36 18.64
C ALA A 102 3.90 -8.64 19.26
N GLY A 103 4.18 -8.03 20.40
CA GLY A 103 5.24 -8.50 21.29
C GLY A 103 4.75 -9.72 22.05
N ASN A 104 5.51 -10.82 22.00
CA ASN A 104 5.33 -11.92 22.93
C ASN A 104 6.53 -11.93 23.87
N ASP A 105 6.24 -11.83 25.17
CA ASP A 105 7.22 -11.75 26.25
C ASP A 105 8.22 -12.92 26.29
N THR A 106 7.89 -14.03 25.61
CA THR A 106 8.72 -15.24 25.59
C THR A 106 9.63 -15.37 24.36
N SER A 107 9.39 -14.65 23.25
CA SER A 107 10.16 -14.83 21.99
C SER A 107 10.96 -13.60 21.56
N ASN A 108 10.51 -12.38 21.85
CA ASN A 108 11.24 -11.16 21.52
C ASN A 108 10.88 -10.01 22.47
N PHE A 109 11.65 -9.91 23.56
CA PHE A 109 11.48 -8.87 24.58
C PHE A 109 11.59 -7.43 24.03
N PHE A 110 12.36 -7.21 22.96
CA PHE A 110 12.46 -5.89 22.34
C PHE A 110 11.16 -5.50 21.64
N GLN A 111 10.49 -6.46 21.00
CA GLN A 111 9.19 -6.23 20.37
C GLN A 111 8.12 -5.88 21.40
N THR A 112 8.05 -6.60 22.53
CA THR A 112 7.15 -6.23 23.64
C THR A 112 7.41 -4.79 24.08
N LYS A 113 8.67 -4.44 24.37
CA LYS A 113 9.03 -3.10 24.81
C LYS A 113 8.63 -2.02 23.81
N PHE A 114 8.87 -2.27 22.52
CA PHE A 114 8.49 -1.36 21.45
C PHE A 114 6.97 -1.15 21.40
N VAL A 115 6.19 -2.23 21.43
CA VAL A 115 4.72 -2.15 21.42
C VAL A 115 4.19 -1.42 22.65
N SER A 116 4.73 -1.70 23.84
CA SER A 116 4.34 -0.98 25.07
C SER A 116 4.70 0.50 25.00
N ALA A 117 5.83 0.86 24.37
CA ALA A 117 6.20 2.26 24.17
C ALA A 117 5.26 2.98 23.20
N ILE A 118 4.80 2.32 22.14
CA ILE A 118 3.75 2.85 21.25
C ILE A 118 2.48 3.11 22.04
N GLU A 119 2.00 2.14 22.81
CA GLU A 119 0.77 2.28 23.61
C GLU A 119 0.86 3.43 24.61
N ALA A 120 1.99 3.54 25.32
CA ALA A 120 2.24 4.64 26.24
C ALA A 120 2.26 6.00 25.51
N SER A 121 2.89 6.07 24.34
CA SER A 121 2.96 7.31 23.55
C SER A 121 1.58 7.74 23.05
N LEU A 122 0.74 6.80 22.58
CA LEU A 122 -0.63 7.09 22.15
C LEU A 122 -1.49 7.60 23.30
N ALA A 123 -1.34 7.01 24.49
CA ALA A 123 -2.02 7.47 25.71
C ALA A 123 -1.54 8.86 26.14
N GLU A 124 -0.23 9.13 26.07
CA GLU A 124 0.35 10.44 26.41
C GLU A 124 -0.11 11.55 25.45
N MET A 125 -0.23 11.23 24.17
CA MET A 125 -0.74 12.14 23.13
C MET A 125 -2.26 12.39 23.21
N ASP A 126 -2.99 11.66 24.06
CA ASP A 126 -4.45 11.68 24.16
C ASP A 126 -5.13 11.46 22.79
N VAL A 127 -4.57 10.54 21.99
CA VAL A 127 -5.12 10.15 20.68
C VAL A 127 -5.70 8.74 20.73
N ASN A 128 -6.89 8.59 20.16
CA ASN A 128 -7.61 7.31 20.13
C ASN A 128 -7.55 6.67 18.73
N TYR A 129 -6.34 6.34 18.26
CA TYR A 129 -6.17 5.55 17.05
C TYR A 129 -6.20 4.05 17.40
N PRO A 130 -7.06 3.24 16.74
CA PRO A 130 -7.03 1.80 16.92
C PRO A 130 -5.64 1.23 16.61
N LEU A 131 -5.09 0.45 17.55
CA LEU A 131 -3.82 -0.27 17.39
C LEU A 131 -4.10 -1.75 17.13
N PHE A 132 -3.86 -2.22 15.91
CA PHE A 132 -3.97 -3.63 15.56
C PHE A 132 -2.62 -4.32 15.70
N LYS A 133 -2.60 -5.46 16.38
CA LYS A 133 -1.40 -6.25 16.65
C LYS A 133 -1.48 -7.60 15.94
N PHE A 134 -0.71 -7.79 14.88
CA PHE A 134 -0.57 -9.09 14.21
C PHE A 134 0.13 -10.10 15.11
N ASN A 135 -0.44 -11.28 15.31
CA ASN A 135 0.09 -12.27 16.28
C ASN A 135 0.20 -13.69 15.72
N ALA A 136 0.01 -13.89 14.41
CA ALA A 136 0.02 -15.22 13.79
C ALA A 136 1.32 -15.55 13.03
N SER A 137 2.37 -14.73 13.17
CA SER A 137 3.69 -14.94 12.58
C SER A 137 4.79 -14.43 13.51
N ASP A 138 6.00 -14.96 13.33
CA ASP A 138 7.25 -14.50 13.93
C ASP A 138 7.91 -13.31 13.21
N ASP A 139 7.35 -12.91 12.06
CA ASP A 139 7.80 -11.75 11.28
C ASP A 139 7.45 -10.47 12.04
N ILE A 140 8.47 -9.71 12.42
CA ILE A 140 8.31 -8.48 13.20
C ILE A 140 8.05 -7.25 12.32
N TRP A 141 8.23 -7.36 11.01
CA TRP A 141 8.21 -6.23 10.09
C TRP A 141 6.82 -5.99 9.51
N ALA A 142 5.94 -5.38 10.34
CA ALA A 142 4.58 -5.02 9.92
C ALA A 142 4.54 -4.21 8.62
N GLN A 143 5.49 -3.27 8.47
CA GLN A 143 5.63 -2.37 7.33
C GLN A 143 5.86 -3.14 6.01
N ASP A 144 6.47 -4.32 6.06
CA ASP A 144 7.02 -4.91 4.85
C ASP A 144 6.09 -5.91 4.17
N PHE A 145 5.20 -6.56 4.92
CA PHE A 145 4.39 -7.63 4.35
C PHE A 145 3.09 -7.14 3.69
N PHE A 146 2.72 -5.87 3.86
CA PHE A 146 1.56 -5.25 3.22
C PHE A 146 1.65 -3.72 3.18
N GLU A 147 0.92 -3.11 2.24
CA GLU A 147 0.74 -1.67 2.11
C GLU A 147 -0.75 -1.33 2.22
N PRO A 148 -1.17 -0.43 3.11
CA PRO A 148 -2.53 0.08 3.12
C PRO A 148 -2.82 0.95 1.89
N GLY A 149 -3.97 0.72 1.26
CA GLY A 149 -4.48 1.53 0.18
C GLY A 149 -5.98 1.75 0.27
N TYR A 150 -6.55 2.33 -0.78
CA TYR A 150 -7.98 2.54 -0.90
C TYR A 150 -8.42 2.50 -2.36
N THR A 151 -9.71 2.24 -2.54
CA THR A 151 -10.40 2.50 -3.79
C THR A 151 -11.65 3.30 -3.50
N SER A 152 -12.07 4.15 -4.42
CA SER A 152 -13.26 4.98 -4.22
C SER A 152 -14.04 5.21 -5.50
N MET A 153 -15.34 5.42 -5.34
CA MET A 153 -16.26 5.77 -6.41
C MET A 153 -17.22 6.86 -5.96
N PRO A 154 -17.80 7.64 -6.90
CA PRO A 154 -18.89 8.55 -6.57
C PRO A 154 -20.08 7.78 -5.99
N GLY A 155 -20.67 8.29 -4.91
CA GLY A 155 -21.91 7.81 -4.32
C GLY A 155 -22.96 8.93 -4.26
N PRO A 156 -24.21 8.59 -3.89
CA PRO A 156 -25.33 9.53 -3.91
C PRO A 156 -25.19 10.71 -2.95
N SER A 157 -24.42 10.56 -1.86
CA SER A 157 -24.19 11.57 -0.83
C SER A 157 -22.72 11.98 -0.71
N GLY A 158 -21.88 11.60 -1.67
CA GLY A 158 -20.43 11.77 -1.63
C GLY A 158 -19.68 10.50 -1.99
N PRO A 159 -18.33 10.52 -2.01
CA PRO A 159 -17.53 9.36 -2.33
C PRO A 159 -17.78 8.18 -1.38
N VAL A 160 -17.86 6.98 -1.93
CA VAL A 160 -17.83 5.72 -1.19
C VAL A 160 -16.44 5.15 -1.35
N ALA A 161 -15.73 4.90 -0.25
CA ALA A 161 -14.39 4.36 -0.25
C ALA A 161 -14.34 3.01 0.48
N LEU A 162 -13.46 2.14 0.01
CA LEU A 162 -13.04 0.93 0.72
C LEU A 162 -11.55 1.06 1.00
N GLN A 163 -11.13 0.73 2.23
CA GLN A 163 -9.73 0.45 2.48
C GLN A 163 -9.36 -0.85 1.77
N VAL A 164 -8.14 -0.96 1.25
CA VAL A 164 -7.64 -2.16 0.59
C VAL A 164 -6.25 -2.46 1.12
N MET A 165 -6.08 -3.61 1.75
CA MET A 165 -4.77 -4.07 2.19
C MET A 165 -4.06 -4.76 1.02
N ILE A 166 -2.95 -4.20 0.55
CA ILE A 166 -2.19 -4.71 -0.58
C ILE A 166 -1.08 -5.59 -0.01
N ARG A 167 -1.21 -6.92 -0.13
CA ARG A 167 -0.16 -7.84 0.30
C ARG A 167 1.10 -7.63 -0.55
N SER A 168 2.27 -7.67 0.10
CA SER A 168 3.58 -7.76 -0.58
C SER A 168 3.59 -8.86 -1.63
N SER A 169 4.28 -8.63 -2.75
CA SER A 169 4.52 -9.63 -3.79
C SER A 169 5.64 -10.60 -3.36
N GLN A 170 5.47 -11.21 -2.19
CA GLN A 170 6.37 -12.21 -1.60
C GLN A 170 5.52 -13.44 -1.26
N ASP A 171 5.37 -14.35 -2.23
CA ASP A 171 4.35 -15.41 -2.18
C ASP A 171 4.50 -16.33 -0.96
N ASP A 172 5.75 -16.57 -0.54
CA ASP A 172 6.19 -17.39 0.58
C ASP A 172 6.34 -16.64 1.91
N ARG A 173 6.12 -15.31 1.95
CA ARG A 173 6.07 -14.54 3.19
C ARG A 173 4.72 -14.74 3.90
N VAL A 174 4.72 -15.67 4.86
CA VAL A 174 3.52 -16.14 5.58
C VAL A 174 2.77 -15.00 6.28
N ALA A 175 3.48 -14.03 6.86
CA ALA A 175 2.89 -12.91 7.58
C ALA A 175 1.90 -12.10 6.73
N GLY A 176 2.15 -11.98 5.43
CA GLY A 176 1.27 -11.27 4.49
C GLY A 176 -0.11 -11.90 4.31
N ARG A 177 -0.33 -13.18 4.67
CA ARG A 177 -1.67 -13.81 4.60
C ARG A 177 -2.66 -13.19 5.58
N GLN A 178 -2.15 -12.60 6.66
CA GLN A 178 -2.93 -12.01 7.74
C GLN A 178 -3.85 -10.86 7.26
N VAL A 179 -3.53 -10.20 6.14
CA VAL A 179 -4.42 -9.16 5.57
C VAL A 179 -5.75 -9.76 5.07
N PHE A 180 -5.73 -11.00 4.59
CA PHE A 180 -6.95 -11.69 4.13
C PHE A 180 -7.72 -12.35 5.27
N GLU A 181 -6.99 -12.81 6.29
CA GLU A 181 -7.54 -13.60 7.41
C GLU A 181 -8.08 -12.71 8.53
N TYR A 182 -7.44 -11.56 8.80
CA TYR A 182 -7.77 -10.72 9.97
C TYR A 182 -8.20 -9.29 9.63
N LEU A 183 -7.72 -8.70 8.53
CA LEU A 183 -8.06 -7.31 8.19
C LEU A 183 -9.24 -7.19 7.22
N ARG A 184 -9.47 -8.20 6.38
CA ARG A 184 -10.58 -8.18 5.41
C ARG A 184 -11.93 -8.25 6.13
N GLY A 185 -12.81 -7.30 5.83
CA GLY A 185 -14.11 -7.17 6.49
C GLY A 185 -15.02 -6.16 5.81
N SER A 186 -16.08 -5.75 6.50
CA SER A 186 -16.96 -4.68 6.02
C SER A 186 -16.16 -3.38 5.92
N GLY A 187 -16.10 -2.76 4.73
CA GLY A 187 -15.32 -1.55 4.48
C GLY A 187 -13.84 -1.77 4.13
N THR A 188 -13.33 -2.99 4.28
CA THR A 188 -11.90 -3.32 4.06
C THR A 188 -11.73 -4.54 3.16
N GLY A 189 -11.21 -4.31 1.96
CA GLY A 189 -10.76 -5.34 1.03
C GLY A 189 -9.30 -5.74 1.26
N ALA A 190 -8.88 -6.78 0.55
CA ALA A 190 -7.48 -7.19 0.47
C ALA A 190 -7.17 -7.67 -0.95
N VAL A 191 -5.97 -7.39 -1.42
CA VAL A 191 -5.50 -7.78 -2.75
C VAL A 191 -4.07 -8.30 -2.67
N GLN A 192 -3.69 -9.13 -3.63
CA GLN A 192 -2.30 -9.56 -3.82
C GLN A 192 -2.02 -9.68 -5.31
N ASP A 193 -0.81 -9.33 -5.72
CA ASP A 193 -0.24 -9.66 -7.02
C ASP A 193 0.90 -10.65 -6.80
N ARG A 194 0.80 -11.82 -7.43
CA ARG A 194 1.65 -12.99 -7.16
C ARG A 194 2.85 -13.05 -8.09
N GLY A 195 3.83 -13.88 -7.74
CA GLY A 195 4.95 -14.24 -8.61
C GLY A 195 6.31 -13.75 -8.12
N GLY A 196 6.35 -12.96 -7.06
CA GLY A 196 7.61 -12.53 -6.45
C GLY A 196 8.07 -13.48 -5.32
N SER A 197 9.39 -13.66 -5.25
CA SER A 197 10.07 -14.37 -4.16
C SER A 197 10.15 -13.51 -2.90
N ARG A 198 10.37 -14.16 -1.74
CA ARG A 198 10.82 -13.50 -0.52
C ARG A 198 12.23 -12.92 -0.69
N ASP A 199 12.26 -11.73 -1.28
CA ASP A 199 13.42 -10.87 -1.50
C ASP A 199 13.09 -9.47 -0.94
N GLU A 200 14.11 -8.77 -0.45
CA GLU A 200 13.98 -7.47 0.22
C GLU A 200 13.37 -6.44 -0.72
N ILE A 201 13.75 -6.42 -1.99
CA ILE A 201 13.19 -5.47 -2.97
C ILE A 201 11.64 -5.52 -3.04
N ASN A 202 11.03 -6.67 -2.73
CA ASN A 202 9.58 -6.91 -2.80
C ASN A 202 8.82 -6.60 -1.51
N SER A 203 9.51 -6.17 -0.45
CA SER A 203 8.89 -5.70 0.80
C SER A 203 8.25 -4.33 0.60
N MET A 204 7.18 -4.05 1.35
CA MET A 204 6.41 -2.82 1.20
C MET A 204 7.03 -1.58 1.88
N GLY A 205 8.01 -1.72 2.78
CA GLY A 205 8.88 -0.58 3.15
C GLY A 205 9.64 0.01 1.94
N ASN A 206 9.76 -0.76 0.86
CA ASN A 206 10.29 -0.30 -0.42
C ASN A 206 9.25 0.36 -1.35
N LEU A 207 8.04 0.66 -0.84
CA LEU A 207 6.97 1.33 -1.57
C LEU A 207 6.39 2.45 -0.69
N GLU A 208 6.59 3.68 -1.11
CA GLU A 208 6.11 4.89 -0.42
C GLU A 208 5.30 5.77 -1.37
N THR A 209 4.60 6.79 -0.84
CA THR A 209 3.80 7.70 -1.66
C THR A 209 4.16 9.16 -1.46
N ILE A 210 4.67 9.80 -2.51
CA ILE A 210 4.88 11.25 -2.59
C ILE A 210 3.51 11.92 -2.50
N PRO A 211 3.27 12.87 -1.56
CA PRO A 211 1.99 13.55 -1.44
C PRO A 211 1.61 14.36 -2.70
N PRO A 212 0.35 14.81 -2.81
CA PRO A 212 -0.12 15.59 -3.96
C PRO A 212 0.75 16.81 -4.25
N HIS A 213 1.06 17.02 -5.54
CA HIS A 213 1.94 18.10 -5.98
C HIS A 213 1.77 18.41 -7.48
N ASN A 214 2.36 19.52 -7.90
CA ASN A 214 2.52 19.87 -9.32
C ASN A 214 4.00 19.83 -9.68
N PHE A 215 4.35 19.22 -10.82
CA PHE A 215 5.72 19.20 -11.34
C PHE A 215 5.71 19.35 -12.85
N ASN A 216 6.50 20.29 -13.37
CA ASN A 216 6.63 20.59 -14.80
C ASN A 216 5.28 20.71 -15.56
N GLY A 217 4.29 21.37 -14.95
CA GLY A 217 2.97 21.57 -15.56
C GLY A 217 2.03 20.36 -15.50
N LYS A 218 2.47 19.22 -14.94
CA LYS A 218 1.62 18.05 -14.65
C LYS A 218 1.17 18.10 -13.19
N ASN A 219 -0.14 17.93 -12.98
CA ASN A 219 -0.74 17.82 -11.66
C ASN A 219 -0.84 16.35 -11.24
N TYR A 220 -0.44 16.04 -10.01
CA TYR A 220 -0.53 14.73 -9.38
C TYR A 220 -1.46 14.82 -8.16
N PRO A 221 -2.79 14.86 -8.36
CA PRO A 221 -3.74 15.10 -7.29
C PRO A 221 -3.84 13.96 -6.26
N ALA A 222 -3.45 12.74 -6.65
CA ALA A 222 -3.35 11.58 -5.76
C ALA A 222 -1.90 11.30 -5.33
N GLY A 223 -0.97 12.21 -5.63
CA GLY A 223 0.45 11.96 -5.44
C GLY A 223 1.04 11.00 -6.47
N ARG A 224 2.20 10.45 -6.15
CA ARG A 224 2.93 9.47 -6.95
C ARG A 224 3.55 8.41 -6.04
N ILE A 225 3.60 7.18 -6.49
CA ILE A 225 4.40 6.15 -5.78
C ILE A 225 5.88 6.49 -5.95
N VAL A 226 6.68 6.24 -4.91
CA VAL A 226 8.14 6.17 -4.98
C VAL A 226 8.58 4.79 -4.51
N LEU A 227 9.44 4.14 -5.28
CA LEU A 227 9.72 2.72 -5.09
C LEU A 227 11.14 2.38 -5.52
N GLY A 228 11.82 1.57 -4.72
CA GLY A 228 13.24 1.30 -4.88
C GLY A 228 13.53 0.15 -5.86
N THR A 229 14.60 0.30 -6.63
CA THR A 229 15.16 -0.73 -7.51
C THR A 229 16.50 -1.21 -6.94
N HIS A 230 16.82 -2.48 -7.14
CA HIS A 230 18.15 -3.03 -6.80
C HIS A 230 18.98 -3.12 -8.09
N GLY A 231 19.61 -2.00 -8.48
CA GLY A 231 20.29 -1.86 -9.75
C GLY A 231 19.31 -1.98 -10.93
N ALA A 232 19.47 -2.99 -11.78
CA ALA A 232 18.54 -3.23 -12.90
C ALA A 232 17.27 -3.98 -12.48
N GLN A 233 17.24 -4.58 -11.28
CA GLN A 233 16.09 -5.33 -10.78
C GLN A 233 14.99 -4.38 -10.31
N LYS A 234 13.75 -4.68 -10.71
CA LYS A 234 12.55 -3.96 -10.31
C LYS A 234 11.69 -4.87 -9.42
N PRO A 235 10.99 -4.33 -8.42
CA PRO A 235 10.12 -5.15 -7.59
C PRO A 235 8.89 -5.63 -8.35
N TYR A 236 8.38 -6.79 -7.96
CA TYR A 236 7.25 -7.43 -8.62
C TYR A 236 5.95 -6.61 -8.54
N ILE A 237 5.77 -5.84 -7.47
CA ILE A 237 4.57 -5.02 -7.27
C ILE A 237 4.44 -3.86 -8.28
N LEU A 238 5.54 -3.47 -8.95
CA LEU A 238 5.58 -2.32 -9.86
C LEU A 238 4.53 -2.41 -10.97
N GLU A 239 4.44 -3.56 -11.64
CA GLU A 239 3.50 -3.73 -12.77
C GLU A 239 2.04 -3.67 -12.31
N TYR A 240 1.75 -4.16 -11.10
CA TYR A 240 0.43 -4.01 -10.49
C TYR A 240 0.08 -2.55 -10.23
N MET A 241 1.02 -1.76 -9.70
CA MET A 241 0.80 -0.34 -9.44
C MET A 241 0.67 0.48 -10.73
N LEU A 242 1.45 0.15 -11.76
CA LEU A 242 1.32 0.76 -13.09
C LEU A 242 -0.06 0.50 -13.71
N ALA A 243 -0.63 -0.69 -13.50
CA ALA A 243 -1.98 -1.03 -13.98
C ALA A 243 -3.09 -0.16 -13.34
N GLN A 244 -2.81 0.54 -12.23
CA GLN A 244 -3.77 1.44 -11.58
C GLN A 244 -3.83 2.83 -12.26
N GLU A 245 -2.88 3.16 -13.12
CA GLU A 245 -2.81 4.35 -13.99
C GLU A 245 -2.75 5.74 -13.28
N ILE A 246 -3.05 5.85 -11.99
CA ILE A 246 -3.21 7.15 -11.29
C ILE A 246 -1.93 7.63 -10.58
N GLN A 247 -1.30 6.79 -9.77
CA GLN A 247 -0.10 7.15 -9.00
C GLN A 247 1.19 6.72 -9.72
N ASP A 248 1.44 7.35 -10.86
CA ASP A 248 2.61 7.16 -11.73
C ASP A 248 3.95 7.01 -10.95
N PRO A 249 4.53 5.80 -10.84
CA PRO A 249 5.67 5.56 -9.96
C PRO A 249 6.96 6.33 -10.34
N LEU A 250 7.75 6.69 -9.33
CA LEU A 250 9.11 7.18 -9.44
C LEU A 250 10.06 6.10 -8.93
N LEU A 251 10.98 5.64 -9.78
CA LEU A 251 11.95 4.60 -9.42
C LEU A 251 13.25 5.23 -8.90
N LEU A 252 13.75 4.74 -7.76
CA LEU A 252 15.02 5.15 -7.17
C LEU A 252 15.95 3.95 -7.02
N ASP A 253 17.23 4.07 -7.35
CA ASP A 253 18.19 3.00 -7.08
C ASP A 253 18.58 2.99 -5.60
N THR A 254 18.09 1.98 -4.88
CA THR A 254 18.30 1.77 -3.44
C THR A 254 19.28 0.63 -3.16
N ASN A 255 19.89 0.04 -4.20
CA ASN A 255 20.81 -1.11 -4.09
C ASN A 255 22.06 -0.86 -3.22
N TRP A 256 22.35 0.40 -2.92
CA TRP A 256 23.49 0.80 -2.10
C TRP A 256 23.21 0.67 -0.59
N LEU A 257 21.95 0.51 -0.19
CA LEU A 257 21.54 0.22 1.18
C LEU A 257 21.61 -1.30 1.44
N ALA A 258 21.85 -1.69 2.70
CA ALA A 258 21.98 -3.10 3.05
C ALA A 258 20.66 -3.88 2.92
N VAL A 259 19.54 -3.21 3.22
CA VAL A 259 18.19 -3.76 3.05
C VAL A 259 17.62 -3.32 1.70
N GLY A 260 17.75 -2.02 1.37
CA GLY A 260 17.47 -1.55 0.01
C GLY A 260 16.10 -0.93 -0.17
N TYR A 261 15.55 -0.30 0.87
CA TYR A 261 14.22 0.29 0.85
C TYR A 261 14.26 1.80 0.66
N VAL A 262 13.16 2.38 0.15
CA VAL A 262 13.03 3.83 0.07
C VAL A 262 12.77 4.47 1.44
N ASP A 263 12.03 3.81 2.34
CA ASP A 263 11.72 4.33 3.68
C ASP A 263 12.97 4.58 4.56
N GLU A 264 14.08 3.89 4.29
CA GLU A 264 15.39 4.11 4.91
C GLU A 264 15.98 5.50 4.60
N ILE A 265 15.57 6.12 3.48
CA ILE A 265 16.20 7.34 2.95
C ILE A 265 15.23 8.48 2.64
N LEU A 266 13.93 8.26 2.76
CA LEU A 266 12.95 9.33 2.61
C LEU A 266 11.76 9.16 3.55
N GLN A 267 11.21 10.29 3.97
CA GLN A 267 9.91 10.35 4.63
C GLN A 267 9.24 11.67 4.29
N PHE A 268 7.95 11.64 3.98
CA PHE A 268 7.16 12.86 3.79
C PHE A 268 6.46 13.27 5.08
N LEU A 269 6.46 14.56 5.41
CA LEU A 269 5.75 15.09 6.57
C LEU A 269 4.93 16.33 6.19
N PRO A 270 3.74 16.55 6.79
CA PRO A 270 3.00 17.80 6.66
C PRO A 270 3.85 19.01 7.06
N ALA A 271 3.74 20.11 6.30
CA ALA A 271 4.45 21.35 6.58
C ALA A 271 3.68 22.57 6.11
N ASN A 272 3.82 23.69 6.83
CA ASN A 272 3.20 24.96 6.44
C ASN A 272 4.02 25.67 5.37
N ASN A 273 3.93 25.19 4.12
CA ASN A 273 4.56 25.78 2.94
C ASN A 273 3.64 25.62 1.71
N SER A 274 4.06 26.09 0.54
CA SER A 274 3.25 26.03 -0.69
C SER A 274 2.95 24.61 -1.20
N LEU A 275 3.73 23.60 -0.78
CA LEU A 275 3.47 22.20 -1.09
C LEU A 275 2.55 21.55 -0.07
N GLY A 276 2.46 22.09 1.15
CA GLY A 276 1.78 21.47 2.28
C GLY A 276 2.57 20.33 2.95
N TRP A 277 3.79 20.07 2.48
CA TRP A 277 4.65 18.99 2.97
C TRP A 277 6.14 19.27 2.74
N VAL A 278 7.00 18.52 3.43
CA VAL A 278 8.45 18.44 3.20
C VAL A 278 8.85 16.97 3.04
N MET A 279 9.94 16.74 2.31
CA MET A 279 10.62 15.45 2.29
C MET A 279 11.82 15.54 3.24
N LEU A 280 11.85 14.64 4.21
CA LEU A 280 13.03 14.39 5.02
C LEU A 280 13.92 13.39 4.30
N VAL A 281 15.22 13.66 4.30
CA VAL A 281 16.25 12.78 3.76
C VAL A 281 17.43 12.72 4.74
N PRO A 282 18.14 11.59 4.84
CA PRO A 282 19.33 11.52 5.66
C PRO A 282 20.44 12.40 5.07
N ASP A 283 21.08 13.20 5.93
CA ASP A 283 22.26 14.00 5.59
C ASP A 283 23.46 13.57 6.46
N PRO A 284 24.29 12.63 5.96
CA PRO A 284 25.49 12.19 6.68
C PRO A 284 26.50 13.32 6.94
N GLN A 285 26.56 14.35 6.08
CA GLN A 285 27.47 15.48 6.26
C GLN A 285 27.00 16.38 7.41
N ALA A 286 25.70 16.65 7.51
CA ALA A 286 25.13 17.35 8.66
C ALA A 286 25.36 16.57 9.96
N GLY A 287 25.16 15.25 9.95
CA GLY A 287 25.49 14.38 11.09
C GLY A 287 26.95 14.48 11.51
N LEU A 288 27.88 14.40 10.55
CA LEU A 288 29.31 14.55 10.83
C LEU A 288 29.68 15.95 11.33
N ALA A 289 29.03 17.00 10.82
CA ALA A 289 29.23 18.37 11.27
C ALA A 289 28.82 18.54 12.74
N ILE A 290 27.72 17.92 13.17
CA ILE A 290 27.30 17.88 14.58
C ILE A 290 28.39 17.20 15.42
N LEU A 291 28.89 16.04 15.01
CA LEU A 291 29.94 15.32 15.75
C LEU A 291 31.24 16.12 15.86
N ARG A 292 31.70 16.75 14.77
CA ARG A 292 32.90 17.61 14.77
C ARG A 292 32.75 18.83 15.65
N LYS A 293 31.56 19.44 15.67
CA LYS A 293 31.24 20.56 16.57
C LYS A 293 31.30 20.12 18.03
N THR A 294 30.70 18.99 18.36
CA THR A 294 30.74 18.39 19.70
C THR A 294 32.17 18.07 20.14
N GLN A 295 32.99 17.51 19.26
CA GLN A 295 34.41 17.29 19.52
C GLN A 295 35.15 18.61 19.81
N SER A 296 34.95 19.63 18.98
CA SER A 296 35.60 20.94 19.13
C SER A 296 35.19 21.68 20.41
N ALA A 297 34.00 21.39 20.93
CA ALA A 297 33.51 21.89 22.21
C ALA A 297 34.09 21.14 23.44
N GLY A 298 35.02 20.19 23.23
CA GLY A 298 35.69 19.45 24.30
C GLY A 298 35.03 18.11 24.67
N TYR A 299 33.97 17.71 23.97
CA TYR A 299 33.20 16.49 24.28
C TYR A 299 33.54 15.29 23.40
N GLY A 300 34.69 15.32 22.71
CA GLY A 300 35.09 14.26 21.76
C GLY A 300 35.28 12.86 22.37
N ASN A 301 35.46 12.77 23.69
CA ASN A 301 35.64 11.51 24.40
C ASN A 301 34.30 10.91 24.89
N ILE A 302 33.17 11.60 24.69
CA ILE A 302 31.85 11.08 25.05
C ILE A 302 31.45 10.02 24.01
N ARG A 303 31.07 8.83 24.48
CA ARG A 303 30.54 7.77 23.61
C ARG A 303 29.21 8.21 22.98
N ALA A 304 29.09 8.08 21.67
CA ALA A 304 27.86 8.42 20.94
C ALA A 304 26.68 7.51 21.31
N PHE A 305 26.94 6.24 21.64
CA PHE A 305 25.94 5.29 22.11
C PHE A 305 26.21 4.98 23.59
N LEU A 306 25.34 5.46 24.46
CA LEU A 306 25.32 5.14 25.89
C LEU A 306 24.04 4.37 26.19
N ARG A 307 24.14 3.06 26.30
CA ARG A 307 23.08 2.22 26.87
C ARG A 307 23.44 1.96 28.34
N GLN A 308 22.48 2.09 29.26
CA GLN A 308 22.72 1.75 30.67
C GLN A 308 23.20 0.28 30.75
N ASN A 309 24.32 0.05 31.45
CA ASN A 309 24.99 -1.25 31.64
C ASN A 309 25.71 -1.86 30.41
N ASP A 310 26.06 -1.06 29.42
CA ASP A 310 26.87 -1.53 28.29
C ASP A 310 28.38 -1.49 28.63
N THR A 311 28.89 -2.56 29.27
CA THR A 311 30.31 -2.74 29.59
C THR A 311 31.15 -3.22 28.41
N GLU A 312 30.53 -3.85 27.41
CA GLU A 312 31.16 -4.36 26.19
C GLU A 312 30.56 -3.61 24.99
N GLY A 313 31.18 -2.48 24.63
CA GLY A 313 30.62 -1.58 23.62
C GLY A 313 30.20 -2.30 22.35
N ASN A 314 29.00 -1.99 21.86
CA ASN A 314 28.33 -2.51 20.66
C ASN A 314 28.53 -4.04 20.46
N PRO A 315 27.51 -4.88 20.76
CA PRO A 315 27.58 -6.27 20.32
C PRO A 315 27.84 -6.27 18.81
N SER A 316 28.82 -7.05 18.38
CA SER A 316 29.28 -7.15 16.99
C SER A 316 28.22 -7.67 16.02
N ASP A 317 26.97 -7.85 16.46
CA ASP A 317 25.93 -8.59 15.76
C ASP A 317 24.58 -7.88 15.66
N LEU A 318 24.47 -6.58 16.01
CA LEU A 318 23.16 -5.89 16.03
C LEU A 318 22.38 -5.96 14.71
N PHE A 319 23.04 -6.32 13.60
CA PHE A 319 22.43 -6.56 12.29
C PHE A 319 22.90 -7.86 11.60
N GLY A 320 23.69 -8.72 12.25
CA GLY A 320 24.32 -9.87 11.56
C GLY A 320 25.27 -9.49 10.40
N ILE A 321 25.58 -8.19 10.24
CA ILE A 321 26.51 -7.70 9.22
C ILE A 321 27.93 -7.93 9.72
N LEU A 322 28.58 -8.99 9.22
CA LEU A 322 30.03 -9.15 9.33
C LEU A 322 30.71 -8.00 8.59
N LEU A 323 31.05 -6.93 9.31
CA LEU A 323 31.99 -5.93 8.80
C LEU A 323 33.32 -6.65 8.56
N GLY A 324 33.65 -6.87 7.28
CA GLY A 324 34.91 -7.51 6.90
C GLY A 324 36.13 -6.73 7.41
N PRO A 325 37.32 -7.36 7.50
CA PRO A 325 38.45 -6.87 8.32
C PRO A 325 39.18 -5.60 7.84
N SER A 326 38.59 -4.75 6.98
CA SER A 326 39.36 -3.72 6.25
C SER A 326 38.96 -2.26 6.45
N TRP A 327 37.95 -1.94 7.27
CA TRP A 327 37.56 -0.53 7.50
C TRP A 327 38.19 0.12 8.74
N GLY A 328 39.14 -0.56 9.39
CA GLY A 328 39.79 -0.08 10.61
C GLY A 328 41.30 -0.04 10.50
N THR A 329 41.86 0.81 9.63
CA THR A 329 43.16 1.50 9.78
C THR A 329 43.60 2.09 8.44
N LYS A 330 43.41 3.41 8.26
CA LYS A 330 44.31 4.35 7.54
C LYS A 330 43.58 5.68 7.30
N LEU A 331 43.44 6.45 8.38
CA LEU A 331 43.27 7.90 8.31
C LEU A 331 44.24 8.52 9.32
N HIS A 332 45.51 8.25 9.10
CA HIS A 332 46.61 9.11 9.52
C HIS A 332 47.57 9.21 8.33
N ASP A 333 47.96 10.46 8.04
CA ASP A 333 48.86 10.95 7.00
C ASP A 333 48.33 10.99 5.55
N ARG A 334 47.68 12.11 5.22
CA ARG A 334 48.15 13.08 4.21
C ARG A 334 47.51 14.44 4.38
#